data_AF-A0A0B1S9D7-F1
#
_entry.id   AF-A0A0B1S9D7-F1
#
_cell.length_a   1.000
_cell.length_b   1.000
_cell.length_c   1.000
_cell.angle_alpha   90.00
_cell.angle_beta   90.00
_cell.angle_gamma   90.00
#
_symmetry.space_group_name_H-M   'P 1'
#
loop_
_entity.id
_entity.type
_entity.pdbx_description
1 polymer ?
#
loop_
_entity_poly.entity_id
_entity_poly.type
_entity_poly.pdbx_seq_one_letter_code
_entity_poly.pdbx_strand_id
1 'polypeptide(L)'
;MGVICAAVYLIVMFLFIPFPFAEWLGTESVFPYSKFLAFLSGLISICTAILLGFADDVLDLKWRHKLAFPTLSSLPLLMVYYVSGIYSLVLLASLYLTLFY
;
A
#
# COMPACT_ATOMS: atom_id res chain seq x y z
N MET A 1 -16.42 -5.49 14.19
CA MET A 1 -17.04 -5.88 12.89
C MET A 1 -16.16 -5.54 11.69
N GLY A 2 -15.52 -4.36 11.62
CA GLY A 2 -14.67 -3.98 10.48
C GLY A 2 -13.44 -4.89 10.24
N VAL A 3 -12.81 -5.40 11.31
CA VAL A 3 -11.64 -6.29 11.21
C VAL A 3 -11.94 -7.58 10.45
N ILE A 4 -13.16 -8.12 10.59
CA ILE A 4 -13.58 -9.35 9.92
C ILE A 4 -13.69 -9.10 8.40
N CYS A 5 -14.34 -8.00 7.99
CA CYS A 5 -14.41 -7.61 6.58
C CYS A 5 -13.02 -7.36 5.98
N ALA A 6 -12.13 -6.73 6.76
CA ALA A 6 -10.77 -6.43 6.32
C ALA A 6 -9.90 -7.70 6.20
N ALA A 7 -10.08 -8.68 7.09
CA ALA A 7 -9.44 -9.98 6.98
C ALA A 7 -9.89 -10.74 5.72
N VAL A 8 -11.20 -10.73 5.42
CA VAL A 8 -11.73 -11.31 4.17
C VAL A 8 -11.12 -10.62 2.96
N TYR A 9 -11.03 -9.28 2.96
CA TYR A 9 -10.37 -8.52 1.89
C TYR A 9 -8.92 -8.94 1.69
N LEU A 10 -8.13 -9.07 2.76
CA LEU A 10 -6.73 -9.49 2.67
C LEU A 10 -6.60 -10.91 2.11
N ILE A 11 -7.42 -11.85 2.59
CA ILE A 11 -7.41 -13.24 2.11
C ILE A 11 -7.69 -13.29 0.60
N VAL A 12 -8.70 -12.56 0.14
CA VAL A 12 -9.04 -12.47 -1.28
C VAL A 12 -7.88 -11.87 -2.09
N MET A 13 -7.25 -10.80 -1.60
CA MET A 13 -6.12 -10.19 -2.29
C MET A 13 -4.88 -11.11 -2.33
N PHE A 14 -4.59 -11.85 -1.26
CA PHE A 14 -3.51 -12.85 -1.25
C PHE A 14 -3.76 -13.98 -2.26
N LEU A 15 -5.02 -14.45 -2.37
CA LEU A 15 -5.41 -15.43 -3.38
C LEU A 15 -5.36 -14.88 -4.81
N PHE A 16 -5.52 -13.57 -4.98
CA PHE A 16 -5.46 -12.92 -6.28
C PHE A 16 -4.01 -12.67 -6.75
N ILE A 17 -2.99 -12.70 -5.87
CA ILE A 17 -1.58 -12.50 -6.24
C ILE A 17 -1.11 -13.38 -7.42
N PRO A 18 -1.33 -14.71 -7.45
CA PRO A 18 -0.82 -15.53 -8.54
C PRO A 18 -1.46 -15.22 -9.89
N PHE A 19 -2.68 -14.67 -9.92
CA PHE A 19 -3.43 -14.46 -11.17
C PHE A 19 -2.77 -13.45 -12.13
N PRO A 20 -2.43 -12.21 -11.74
CA PRO A 20 -1.73 -11.26 -12.60
C PRO A 20 -0.31 -11.72 -12.91
N PHE A 21 0.37 -12.42 -12.00
CA PHE A 21 1.77 -12.84 -12.22
C PHE A 21 1.90 -14.19 -12.95
N ALA A 22 0.79 -14.89 -13.22
CA ALA A 22 0.79 -16.19 -13.90
C ALA A 22 1.32 -16.11 -15.34
N GLU A 23 1.13 -14.98 -16.02
CA GLU A 23 1.61 -14.77 -17.40
C GLU A 23 3.15 -14.87 -17.51
N TRP A 24 3.86 -14.58 -16.43
CA TRP A 24 5.32 -14.67 -16.37
C TRP A 24 5.86 -16.05 -15.97
N LEU A 25 5.00 -16.98 -15.53
CA LEU A 25 5.43 -18.30 -15.04
C LEU A 25 5.88 -19.25 -16.19
N GLY A 26 5.45 -18.98 -17.42
CA GLY A 26 5.76 -19.80 -18.61
C GLY A 26 6.53 -19.08 -19.71
N THR A 27 7.00 -17.86 -19.46
CA THR A 27 7.65 -17.00 -20.46
C THR A 27 9.09 -16.71 -20.03
N GLU A 28 10.06 -16.78 -20.95
CA GLU A 28 11.48 -16.42 -20.73
C GLU A 28 11.71 -14.89 -20.50
N SER A 29 10.66 -14.16 -20.13
CA SER A 29 10.71 -12.73 -19.91
C SER A 29 11.16 -12.40 -18.49
N VAL A 30 11.86 -11.28 -18.32
CA VAL A 30 12.32 -10.81 -17.00
C VAL A 30 11.11 -10.51 -16.12
N PHE A 31 11.06 -11.12 -14.94
CA PHE A 31 9.96 -10.94 -13.98
C PHE A 31 9.86 -9.47 -13.52
N PRO A 32 8.65 -8.87 -13.52
CA PRO A 32 8.46 -7.46 -13.15
C PRO A 32 8.44 -7.27 -11.62
N TYR A 33 9.63 -7.34 -11.00
CA TYR A 33 9.79 -7.21 -9.54
C TYR A 33 9.21 -5.89 -8.99
N SER A 34 9.37 -4.77 -9.67
CA SER A 34 8.86 -3.46 -9.21
C SER A 34 7.34 -3.45 -9.00
N LYS A 35 6.58 -4.11 -9.88
CA LYS A 35 5.13 -4.23 -9.79
C LYS A 35 4.72 -5.17 -8.66
N PHE A 36 5.44 -6.27 -8.50
CA PHE A 36 5.21 -7.22 -7.41
C PHE A 36 5.48 -6.59 -6.04
N LEU A 37 6.61 -5.90 -5.87
CA LEU A 37 6.95 -5.20 -4.64
C LEU A 37 5.93 -4.09 -4.31
N ALA A 38 5.46 -3.34 -5.32
CA ALA A 38 4.42 -2.32 -5.11
C ALA A 38 3.09 -2.91 -4.65
N PHE A 39 2.70 -4.07 -5.18
CA PHE A 39 1.50 -4.77 -4.73
C PHE A 39 1.65 -5.28 -3.30
N LEU A 40 2.79 -5.89 -2.98
CA LEU A 40 3.09 -6.43 -1.66
C LEU A 40 3.19 -5.32 -0.59
N SER A 41 3.80 -4.18 -0.89
CA SER A 41 3.88 -3.06 0.05
C SER A 41 2.52 -2.43 0.32
N GLY A 42 1.65 -2.34 -0.69
CA GLY A 42 0.25 -1.97 -0.52
C GLY A 42 -0.49 -2.90 0.46
N LEU A 43 -0.34 -4.21 0.28
CA LEU A 43 -0.97 -5.20 1.17
C LEU A 43 -0.46 -5.11 2.61
N ILE A 44 0.85 -4.94 2.81
CA ILE A 44 1.45 -4.80 4.15
C ILE A 44 1.01 -3.47 4.79
N SER A 45 0.91 -2.39 4.00
CA SER A 45 0.40 -1.10 4.46
C SER A 45 -1.04 -1.21 4.98
N ILE A 46 -1.92 -1.90 4.24
CA ILE A 46 -3.31 -2.14 4.64
C ILE A 46 -3.37 -3.08 5.85
N CYS A 47 -2.58 -4.17 5.86
CA CYS A 47 -2.53 -5.12 6.97
C CYS A 47 -2.10 -4.45 8.28
N THR A 48 -1.07 -3.60 8.24
CA THR A 48 -0.65 -2.82 9.40
C THR A 48 -1.74 -1.84 9.84
N ALA A 49 -2.39 -1.11 8.93
CA ALA A 49 -3.51 -0.23 9.30
C ALA A 49 -4.63 -0.99 10.06
N ILE A 50 -4.98 -2.20 9.62
CA ILE A 50 -6.03 -3.02 10.25
C ILE A 50 -5.58 -3.53 11.62
N LEU A 51 -4.36 -4.07 11.73
CA LEU A 51 -3.83 -4.58 13.00
C LEU A 51 -3.67 -3.46 14.03
N LEU A 52 -3.20 -2.29 13.61
CA LEU A 52 -3.07 -1.13 14.48
C LEU A 52 -4.44 -0.54 14.87
N GLY A 53 -5.43 -0.54 13.97
CA GLY A 53 -6.80 -0.18 14.31
C GLY A 53 -7.42 -1.14 15.35
N PHE A 54 -7.16 -2.44 15.22
CA PHE A 54 -7.59 -3.42 16.23
C PHE A 54 -6.83 -3.26 17.56
N ALA A 55 -5.53 -3.01 17.51
CA ALA A 55 -4.72 -2.80 18.71
C ALA A 55 -5.12 -1.51 19.45
N ASP A 56 -5.48 -0.44 18.73
CA ASP A 56 -6.02 0.80 19.31
C ASP A 56 -7.36 0.54 20.03
N ASP A 57 -8.25 -0.24 19.42
CA ASP A 57 -9.55 -0.64 20.02
C ASP A 57 -9.37 -1.50 21.30
N VAL A 58 -8.34 -2.36 21.35
CA VAL A 58 -8.11 -3.26 22.50
C VAL A 58 -7.33 -2.58 23.64
N LEU A 59 -6.40 -1.69 23.32
CA LEU A 59 -5.49 -1.06 24.29
C LEU A 59 -5.97 0.31 24.80
N ASP A 60 -7.07 0.84 24.27
CA ASP A 60 -7.73 2.09 24.67
C ASP A 60 -6.71 3.26 24.82
N LEU A 61 -5.86 3.42 23.81
CA LEU A 61 -4.69 4.30 23.86
C LEU A 61 -5.09 5.78 23.83
N LYS A 62 -4.38 6.60 24.62
CA LYS A 62 -4.60 8.06 24.68
C LYS A 62 -4.35 8.70 23.31
N TRP A 63 -5.17 9.72 22.97
CA TRP A 63 -5.15 10.56 21.75
C TRP A 63 -3.78 10.68 21.06
N ARG A 64 -2.70 10.97 21.78
CA ARG A 64 -1.39 11.30 21.18
C ARG A 64 -0.78 10.18 20.32
N HIS A 65 -1.14 8.92 20.56
CA HIS A 65 -0.61 7.79 19.77
C HIS A 65 -1.48 7.45 18.56
N LYS A 66 -2.73 7.94 18.53
CA LYS A 66 -3.61 7.83 17.36
C LYS A 66 -3.04 8.48 16.10
N LEU A 67 -2.13 9.45 16.22
CA LEU A 67 -1.50 10.12 15.06
C LEU A 67 -0.27 9.38 14.51
N ALA A 68 0.33 8.47 15.29
CA ALA A 68 1.52 7.72 14.87
C ALA A 68 1.17 6.44 14.08
N PHE A 69 -0.05 5.95 14.20
CA PHE A 69 -0.49 4.75 13.51
C PHE A 69 -0.61 4.90 11.98
N PRO A 70 -1.09 6.03 11.44
CA PRO A 70 -1.12 6.26 9.99
C PRO A 70 0.27 6.41 9.39
N THR A 71 1.22 7.01 10.12
CA THR A 71 2.60 7.15 9.64
C THR A 71 3.30 5.81 9.60
N LEU A 72 3.10 4.95 10.60
CA LEU A 72 3.67 3.60 10.60
C LEU A 72 3.11 2.73 9.47
N SER A 73 1.81 2.84 9.18
CA SER A 73 1.15 2.10 8.11
C SER A 73 1.62 2.50 6.71
N SER A 74 2.04 3.75 6.50
CA SER A 74 2.53 4.23 5.20
C SER A 74 4.01 3.92 4.91
N LEU A 75 4.80 3.51 5.92
CA LEU A 75 6.22 3.17 5.77
C LEU A 75 6.55 2.11 4.70
N PRO A 76 5.87 0.94 4.64
CA PRO A 76 6.16 -0.06 3.60
C PRO A 76 5.92 0.49 2.19
N LEU A 77 4.91 1.34 2.03
CA LEU A 77 4.60 1.99 0.76
C LEU A 77 5.71 2.99 0.38
N LEU A 78 6.16 3.79 1.36
CA LEU A 78 7.23 4.77 1.17
C LEU A 78 8.58 4.11 0.81
N MET A 79 8.89 2.96 1.42
CA MET A 79 10.10 2.20 1.11
C MET A 79 10.11 1.72 -0.34
N VAL A 80 9.00 1.19 -0.84
CA VAL A 80 8.92 0.75 -2.24
C VAL A 80 8.93 1.93 -3.20
N TYR A 81 8.30 3.06 -2.83
CA TYR A 81 8.39 4.29 -3.61
C TYR A 81 9.85 4.75 -3.76
N TYR A 82 10.62 4.73 -2.68
CA TYR A 82 12.04 5.09 -2.69
C TYR A 82 12.87 4.15 -3.58
N VAL A 83 12.68 2.83 -3.45
CA VAL A 83 13.41 1.82 -4.24
C VAL A 83 13.03 1.86 -5.72
N SER A 84 11.77 2.19 -6.04
CA SER A 84 11.28 2.21 -7.42
C SER A 84 11.72 3.46 -8.20
N GLY A 85 12.29 4.48 -7.53
CA GLY A 85 12.84 5.66 -8.20
C GLY A 85 11.82 6.47 -9.00
N ILE A 86 10.55 6.51 -8.57
CA ILE A 86 9.49 7.28 -9.25
C ILE A 86 9.77 8.78 -9.09
N TYR A 87 9.47 9.57 -10.12
CA TYR A 87 9.66 11.03 -10.12
C TYR A 87 8.89 11.69 -8.96
N SER A 88 9.61 12.38 -8.07
CA SER A 88 9.03 13.20 -7.00
C SER A 88 8.48 14.56 -7.49
N LEU A 89 8.32 14.73 -8.80
CA LEU A 89 7.78 15.95 -9.40
C LEU A 89 6.26 15.96 -9.24
N VAL A 90 5.78 16.74 -8.28
CA VAL A 90 4.37 17.05 -8.15
C VAL A 90 4.03 18.18 -9.11
N LEU A 91 3.27 17.87 -10.16
CA LEU A 91 2.75 18.88 -11.06
C LEU A 91 1.62 19.63 -10.34
N LEU A 92 1.82 20.92 -10.06
CA LEU A 92 0.81 21.73 -9.40
C LEU A 92 -0.34 21.97 -10.39
N ALA A 93 -1.55 21.47 -10.07
CA ALA A 93 -2.72 21.58 -10.94
C ALA A 93 -3.04 23.04 -11.35
N SER A 94 -2.72 24.00 -10.47
CA SER A 94 -2.85 25.45 -10.73
C SER A 94 -1.92 25.96 -11.85
N LEU A 95 -0.70 25.42 -11.95
CA LEU A 95 0.27 25.79 -13.00
C LEU A 95 -0.12 25.23 -14.37
N TYR A 96 -0.71 24.03 -14.41
CA TYR A 96 -1.19 23.44 -15.66
C TYR A 96 -2.34 24.26 -16.29
N LEU A 97 -3.29 24.73 -15.47
CA LEU A 97 -4.38 25.59 -15.94
C LEU A 97 -3.90 26.96 -16.45
N THR A 98 -2.77 27.46 -15.96
CA THR A 98 -2.22 28.79 -16.33
C THR A 98 -1.28 28.72 -17.55
N LEU A 99 -0.73 27.55 -17.88
CA LEU A 99 0.15 27.35 -19.05
C LEU A 99 -0.63 26.99 -20.32
N PHE A 100 -1.89 26.55 -20.18
CA PHE A 100 -2.76 26.11 -21.28
C PHE A 100 -3.99 27.01 -21.50
N TYR A 101 -4.06 28.17 -20.82
CA TYR A 101 -5.06 29.23 -21.03
C TYR A 101 -4.33 30.58 -21.10
#